data_AF-A0A5Q4EI89-F1
#
_entry.id   AF-A0A5Q4EI89-F1
#
_cell.length_a   1.000
_cell.length_b   1.000
_cell.length_c   1.000
_cell.angle_alpha   90.00
_cell.angle_beta   90.00
_cell.angle_gamma   90.00
#
_symmetry.space_group_name_H-M   'P 1'
#
loop_
_entity.id
_entity.type
_entity.pdbx_description
1 polymer ?
#
loop_
_entity_poly.entity_id
_entity_poly.type
_entity_poly.pdbx_seq_one_letter_code
_entity_poly.pdbx_strand_id
1 'polypeptide(L)'
;MSNYYQILGVSHFASASDLRKAFREKAKCFHPDVNHSASAAREFKRVNEAYQVLKDSEKRRIYDMRLHNGYPSQKVYYRPGKVKYRARGDRYAHYDTREQMDTRFEIFEKYFDVVLFVTLLFVGFFGLFYGLYRLLINPSEDLNPFPGIIMGVLFTGLILFFWRTKDKYFKG
;
A
#
# COMPACT_ATOMS: atom_id res chain seq x y z
N MET A 1 -16.50 21.28 6.51
CA MET A 1 -16.71 20.05 5.72
C MET A 1 -16.57 20.37 4.24
N SER A 2 -15.80 19.59 3.49
CA SER A 2 -15.71 19.74 2.02
C SER A 2 -16.67 18.76 1.35
N ASN A 3 -17.59 19.27 0.53
CA ASN A 3 -18.58 18.44 -0.16
C ASN A 3 -17.95 17.71 -1.37
N TYR A 4 -18.48 16.55 -1.75
CA TYR A 4 -17.99 15.80 -2.93
C TYR A 4 -18.10 16.60 -4.23
N TYR A 5 -19.14 17.44 -4.35
CA TYR A 5 -19.28 18.38 -5.46
C TYR A 5 -18.16 19.43 -5.49
N GLN A 6 -17.77 19.97 -4.33
CA GLN A 6 -16.66 20.92 -4.21
C GLN A 6 -15.31 20.25 -4.48
N ILE A 7 -15.13 19.02 -4.00
CA ILE A 7 -13.93 18.20 -4.26
C ILE A 7 -13.77 17.93 -5.76
N LEU A 8 -14.85 17.72 -6.50
CA LEU A 8 -14.81 17.60 -7.96
C LEU A 8 -14.82 18.96 -8.69
N GLY A 9 -15.16 20.06 -8.00
CA GLY A 9 -15.29 21.38 -8.62
C GLY A 9 -16.50 21.47 -9.57
N VAL A 10 -17.56 20.72 -9.28
CA VAL A 10 -18.78 20.68 -10.10
C VAL A 10 -19.98 21.20 -9.32
N SER A 11 -21.02 21.64 -10.05
CA SER A 11 -22.30 22.00 -9.45
C SER A 11 -23.04 20.79 -8.88
N HIS A 12 -23.90 21.01 -7.89
CA HIS A 12 -24.79 19.97 -7.36
C HIS A 12 -25.72 19.40 -8.43
N PHE A 13 -26.06 20.20 -9.46
CA PHE A 13 -26.88 19.80 -10.61
C PHE A 13 -26.08 19.18 -11.76
N ALA A 14 -24.78 18.91 -11.57
CA ALA A 14 -23.93 18.39 -12.64
C ALA A 14 -24.42 17.04 -13.18
N SER A 15 -24.36 16.91 -14.50
CA SER A 15 -24.70 15.68 -15.20
C SER A 15 -23.62 14.61 -15.02
N ALA A 16 -23.94 13.35 -15.32
CA ALA A 16 -22.96 12.26 -15.27
C ALA A 16 -21.77 12.49 -16.24
N SER A 17 -22.00 13.18 -17.36
CA SER A 17 -20.96 13.61 -18.30
C SER A 17 -20.03 14.65 -17.69
N ASP A 18 -20.57 15.62 -16.95
CA ASP A 18 -19.78 16.67 -16.30
C ASP A 18 -18.93 16.10 -15.17
N LEU A 19 -19.51 15.20 -14.36
CA LEU A 19 -18.79 14.46 -13.32
C LEU A 19 -17.61 13.68 -13.91
N ARG A 20 -17.86 12.98 -15.02
CA ARG A 20 -16.81 12.24 -15.75
C ARG A 20 -15.72 13.16 -16.29
N LYS A 21 -16.09 14.34 -16.81
CA LYS A 21 -15.14 15.31 -17.35
C LYS A 21 -14.25 15.90 -16.25
N ALA A 22 -14.86 16.41 -15.19
CA ALA A 22 -14.16 16.98 -14.05
C ALA A 22 -13.23 15.98 -13.36
N PHE A 23 -13.68 14.72 -13.20
CA PHE A 23 -12.83 13.65 -12.67
C PHE A 23 -11.58 13.44 -13.54
N ARG A 24 -11.71 13.37 -14.87
CA ARG A 24 -10.56 13.18 -15.76
C ARG A 24 -9.56 14.34 -15.69
N GLU A 25 -10.05 15.57 -15.61
CA GLU A 25 -9.20 16.75 -15.50
C GLU A 25 -8.41 16.74 -14.19
N LYS A 26 -9.07 16.49 -13.05
CA LYS A 26 -8.39 16.39 -11.75
C LYS A 26 -7.47 15.18 -11.64
N ALA A 27 -7.88 14.04 -12.19
CA ALA A 27 -7.07 12.83 -12.20
C ALA A 27 -5.75 13.03 -12.94
N LYS A 28 -5.76 13.79 -14.05
CA LYS A 28 -4.53 14.18 -14.75
C LYS A 28 -3.66 15.09 -13.89
N CYS A 29 -4.21 16.10 -13.22
CA CYS A 29 -3.43 17.04 -12.41
C CYS A 29 -2.78 16.40 -11.17
N PHE A 30 -3.41 15.38 -10.59
CA PHE A 30 -2.95 14.71 -9.38
C PHE A 30 -2.38 13.30 -9.62
N HIS A 31 -2.16 12.91 -10.87
CA HIS A 31 -1.56 11.61 -11.17
C HIS A 31 -0.12 11.55 -10.63
N PRO A 32 0.32 10.45 -10.01
CA PRO A 32 1.66 10.36 -9.43
C PRO A 32 2.80 10.50 -10.44
N ASP A 33 2.53 10.25 -11.71
CA ASP A 33 3.54 10.43 -12.78
C ASP A 33 3.80 11.91 -13.12
N VAL A 34 2.89 12.82 -12.77
CA VAL A 34 3.03 14.27 -13.01
C VAL A 34 3.14 15.08 -11.72
N ASN A 35 2.68 14.55 -10.60
CA ASN A 35 2.77 15.22 -9.31
C ASN A 35 3.19 14.25 -8.20
N HIS A 36 4.46 14.34 -7.79
CA HIS A 36 5.07 13.50 -6.77
C HIS A 36 4.86 14.00 -5.34
N SER A 37 4.06 15.05 -5.13
CA SER A 37 3.84 15.59 -3.77
C SER A 37 2.95 14.67 -2.92
N ALA A 38 3.25 14.58 -1.63
CA ALA A 38 2.42 13.85 -0.67
C ALA A 38 0.99 14.43 -0.55
N SER A 39 0.81 15.71 -0.87
CA SER A 39 -0.51 16.36 -0.93
C SER A 39 -1.32 15.91 -2.16
N ALA A 40 -0.69 15.68 -3.31
CA ALA A 40 -1.38 15.21 -4.52
C ALA A 40 -2.00 13.82 -4.33
N ALA A 41 -1.30 12.91 -3.65
CA ALA A 41 -1.86 11.59 -3.33
C ALA A 41 -3.12 11.68 -2.47
N ARG A 42 -3.13 12.58 -1.47
CA ARG A 42 -4.30 12.82 -0.60
C ARG A 42 -5.47 13.42 -1.37
N GLU A 43 -5.22 14.40 -2.23
CA GLU A 43 -6.28 15.01 -3.04
C GLU A 43 -6.82 14.08 -4.12
N PHE A 44 -5.96 13.27 -4.75
CA PHE A 44 -6.39 12.24 -5.69
C PHE A 44 -7.34 11.23 -5.03
N LYS A 45 -7.04 10.79 -3.80
CA LYS A 45 -7.92 9.89 -3.02
C LYS A 45 -9.29 10.52 -2.80
N ARG A 46 -9.34 11.79 -2.39
CA ARG A 46 -10.60 12.54 -2.19
C ARG A 46 -11.40 12.67 -3.48
N VAL A 47 -10.74 13.00 -4.60
CA VAL A 47 -11.36 13.12 -5.93
C VAL A 47 -11.96 11.80 -6.40
N ASN A 48 -11.25 10.69 -6.18
CA ASN A 48 -11.74 9.36 -6.54
C ASN A 48 -12.95 8.95 -5.69
N GLU A 49 -12.88 9.14 -4.37
CA GLU A 49 -14.01 8.85 -3.46
C GLU A 49 -15.26 9.66 -3.84
N ALA A 50 -15.10 10.96 -4.08
CA ALA A 50 -16.19 11.83 -4.53
C ALA A 50 -16.83 11.33 -5.83
N TYR A 51 -16.02 10.95 -6.82
CA TYR A 51 -16.52 10.43 -8.09
C TYR A 51 -17.26 9.09 -7.93
N GLN A 52 -16.75 8.17 -7.11
CA GLN A 52 -17.38 6.85 -6.90
C GLN A 52 -18.75 6.93 -6.21
N VAL A 53 -18.96 7.95 -5.37
CA VAL A 53 -20.25 8.21 -4.74
C VAL A 53 -21.19 8.93 -5.69
N LEU A 54 -20.71 9.94 -6.42
CA LEU A 54 -21.55 10.77 -7.27
C LEU A 54 -21.90 10.16 -8.63
N LYS A 55 -21.08 9.22 -9.13
CA LYS A 55 -21.32 8.50 -10.41
C LYS A 55 -22.54 7.58 -10.33
N ASP A 56 -22.78 6.99 -9.17
CA ASP A 56 -23.88 6.06 -8.94
C ASP A 56 -25.11 6.85 -8.47
N SER A 57 -26.22 6.74 -9.20
CA SER A 57 -27.45 7.48 -8.89
C SER A 57 -28.03 7.14 -7.51
N GLU A 58 -27.91 5.88 -7.08
CA GLU A 58 -28.43 5.45 -5.78
C GLU A 58 -27.57 6.03 -4.65
N LYS A 59 -26.24 5.92 -4.78
CA LYS A 59 -25.30 6.47 -3.79
C LYS A 59 -25.34 7.99 -3.73
N ARG A 60 -25.47 8.66 -4.88
CA ARG A 60 -25.64 10.11 -4.97
C ARG A 60 -26.90 10.55 -4.21
N ARG A 61 -28.03 9.86 -4.40
CA ARG A 61 -29.26 10.15 -3.67
C ARG A 61 -29.08 10.00 -2.15
N ILE A 62 -28.43 8.93 -1.69
CA ILE A 62 -28.15 8.71 -0.27
C ILE A 62 -27.23 9.81 0.28
N TYR A 63 -26.20 10.18 -0.48
CA TYR A 63 -25.29 11.26 -0.12
C TYR A 63 -26.00 12.61 -0.02
N ASP A 64 -26.81 12.96 -1.02
CA ASP A 64 -27.57 14.20 -1.07
C ASP A 64 -28.59 14.29 0.09
N MET A 65 -29.27 13.17 0.41
CA MET A 65 -30.19 13.09 1.56
C MET A 65 -29.47 13.32 2.89
N ARG A 66 -28.27 12.75 3.06
CA ARG A 66 -27.45 12.97 4.28
C ARG A 66 -26.93 14.40 4.37
N LEU A 67 -26.55 14.98 3.24
CA LEU A 67 -26.07 16.35 3.16
C LEU A 67 -27.16 17.35 3.59
N HIS A 68 -28.41 17.09 3.19
CA HIS A 68 -29.56 17.92 3.55
C HIS A 68 -29.94 17.84 5.04
N ASN A 69 -29.77 16.66 5.66
CA ASN A 69 -30.12 16.42 7.06
C ASN A 69 -29.04 16.87 8.06
N GLY A 70 -27.95 17.51 7.62
CA GLY A 70 -26.92 18.06 8.51
C GLY A 70 -26.05 17.02 9.24
N TYR A 71 -26.14 15.74 8.88
CA TYR A 71 -25.32 14.70 9.50
C TYR A 71 -23.88 14.77 8.97
N PRO A 72 -22.85 14.73 9.85
CA PRO A 72 -21.46 14.66 9.40
C PRO A 72 -21.28 13.40 8.55
N SER A 73 -20.63 13.53 7.39
CA SER A 73 -20.40 12.42 6.47
C SER A 73 -19.50 11.36 7.14
N GLN A 74 -20.10 10.35 7.73
CA GLN A 74 -19.38 9.20 8.26
C GLN A 74 -18.83 8.39 7.08
N LYS A 75 -17.54 8.02 7.12
CA LYS A 75 -16.87 7.22 6.07
C LYS A 75 -17.66 5.94 5.82
N VAL A 76 -18.39 5.89 4.70
CA VAL A 76 -19.09 4.67 4.29
C VAL A 76 -18.12 3.82 3.50
N TYR A 77 -17.72 2.70 4.09
CA TYR A 77 -17.01 1.64 3.36
C TYR A 77 -17.97 1.03 2.34
N TYR A 78 -17.86 1.49 1.10
CA TYR A 78 -18.58 0.89 -0.03
C TYR A 78 -17.93 -0.44 -0.40
N ARG A 79 -18.60 -1.57 -0.15
CA ARG A 79 -18.26 -2.86 -0.76
C ARG A 79 -18.82 -2.90 -2.18
N PRO A 80 -18.00 -3.00 -3.23
CA PRO A 80 -18.52 -3.08 -4.59
C PRO A 80 -19.25 -4.41 -4.80
N GLY A 81 -20.54 -4.34 -5.08
CA GLY A 81 -21.30 -5.45 -5.65
C GLY A 81 -20.80 -5.76 -7.06
N LYS A 82 -20.83 -7.02 -7.48
CA LYS A 82 -20.35 -7.47 -8.79
C LYS A 82 -21.20 -6.88 -9.93
N VAL A 83 -20.82 -5.71 -10.45
CA VAL A 83 -21.43 -5.11 -11.65
C VAL A 83 -20.77 -5.69 -12.90
N LYS A 84 -21.56 -6.31 -13.79
CA LYS A 84 -21.08 -6.75 -15.11
C LYS A 84 -20.93 -5.53 -16.02
N TYR A 85 -19.69 -5.07 -16.24
CA TYR A 85 -19.40 -3.99 -17.18
C TYR A 85 -19.44 -4.51 -18.63
N ARG A 86 -20.35 -3.97 -19.46
CA ARG A 86 -20.28 -4.11 -20.92
C ARG A 86 -19.17 -3.19 -21.44
N ALA A 87 -18.16 -3.79 -22.08
CA ALA A 87 -16.98 -3.11 -22.57
C ALA A 87 -17.31 -2.13 -23.71
N ARG A 88 -17.30 -0.83 -23.42
CA ARG A 88 -17.09 0.24 -24.40
C ARG A 88 -16.23 1.33 -23.77
N GLY A 89 -14.94 1.33 -24.09
CA GLY A 89 -14.07 2.51 -24.04
C GLY A 89 -13.71 3.15 -22.69
N ASP A 90 -14.13 2.59 -21.54
CA ASP A 90 -13.80 3.14 -20.23
C ASP A 90 -12.42 2.63 -19.73
N ARG A 91 -11.32 3.18 -20.27
CA ARG A 91 -9.94 2.91 -19.81
C ARG A 91 -9.55 3.62 -18.49
N TYR A 92 -10.52 4.01 -17.67
CA TYR A 92 -10.25 4.41 -16.29
C TYR A 92 -10.49 3.19 -15.41
N ALA A 93 -9.59 2.23 -15.59
CA ALA A 93 -9.44 1.08 -14.74
C ALA A 93 -9.37 1.55 -13.28
N HIS A 94 -10.02 0.78 -12.42
CA HIS A 94 -9.91 0.80 -10.97
C HIS A 94 -8.49 1.20 -10.51
N TYR A 95 -8.28 2.45 -10.07
CA TYR A 95 -7.16 2.77 -9.18
C TYR A 95 -7.56 2.36 -7.76
N ASP A 96 -7.70 1.05 -7.57
CA ASP A 96 -7.67 0.39 -6.26
C ASP A 96 -6.27 -0.20 -5.99
N THR A 97 -5.30 0.18 -6.82
CA THR A 97 -3.91 -0.31 -6.74
C THR A 97 -3.08 0.39 -5.66
N ARG A 98 -3.61 1.37 -4.93
CA ARG A 98 -2.91 2.00 -3.81
C ARG A 98 -3.38 1.55 -2.44
N GLU A 99 -4.67 1.31 -2.23
CA GLU A 99 -5.15 0.82 -0.93
C GLU A 99 -4.74 -0.65 -0.71
N GLN A 100 -4.67 -1.44 -1.79
CA GLN A 100 -4.11 -2.77 -1.77
C GLN A 100 -2.56 -2.79 -1.79
N MET A 101 -1.88 -1.70 -2.19
CA MET A 101 -0.43 -1.61 -2.04
C MET A 101 -0.01 -1.13 -0.66
N ASP A 102 -0.65 -0.10 -0.09
CA ASP A 102 -0.34 0.38 1.27
C ASP A 102 -0.57 -0.74 2.30
N THR A 103 -1.68 -1.47 2.25
CA THR A 103 -1.91 -2.59 3.17
C THR A 103 -0.96 -3.78 2.94
N ARG A 104 -0.59 -4.08 1.69
CA ARG A 104 0.39 -5.14 1.41
C ARG A 104 1.80 -4.74 1.83
N PHE A 105 2.19 -3.48 1.66
CA PHE A 105 3.47 -2.95 2.13
C PHE A 105 3.49 -2.85 3.66
N GLU A 106 2.41 -2.45 4.33
CA GLU A 106 2.32 -2.42 5.79
C GLU A 106 2.39 -3.83 6.41
N ILE A 107 1.67 -4.80 5.84
CA ILE A 107 1.75 -6.20 6.27
C ILE A 107 3.15 -6.74 5.97
N PHE A 108 3.69 -6.48 4.78
CA PHE A 108 5.04 -6.87 4.43
C PHE A 108 6.05 -6.27 5.41
N GLU A 109 6.02 -4.97 5.71
CA GLU A 109 6.94 -4.33 6.66
C GLU A 109 6.79 -4.87 8.09
N LYS A 110 5.57 -5.17 8.52
CA LYS A 110 5.31 -5.74 9.84
C LYS A 110 5.88 -7.15 9.99
N TYR A 111 5.78 -7.96 8.94
CA TYR A 111 6.21 -9.36 8.99
C TYR A 111 7.61 -9.59 8.39
N PHE A 112 8.16 -8.66 7.62
CA PHE A 112 9.48 -8.78 7.00
C PHE A 112 10.56 -8.97 8.04
N ASP A 113 10.52 -8.20 9.14
CA ASP A 113 11.49 -8.35 10.25
C ASP A 113 11.40 -9.74 10.90
N VAL A 114 10.19 -10.28 11.07
CA VAL A 114 9.95 -11.61 11.66
C VAL A 114 10.37 -12.73 10.70
N VAL A 115 10.02 -12.61 9.43
CA VAL A 115 10.41 -13.56 8.37
C VAL A 115 11.91 -13.57 8.17
N LEU A 116 12.53 -12.39 8.15
CA LEU A 116 13.98 -12.24 8.11
C LEU A 116 14.58 -12.89 9.36
N PHE A 117 14.14 -12.55 10.56
CA PHE A 117 14.65 -13.18 11.80
C PHE A 117 14.56 -14.72 11.79
N VAL A 118 13.42 -15.29 11.40
CA VAL A 118 13.22 -16.74 11.34
C VAL A 118 14.08 -17.40 10.26
N THR A 119 14.14 -16.83 9.06
CA THR A 119 14.98 -17.38 7.97
C THR A 119 16.45 -17.42 8.39
N LEU A 120 16.88 -16.45 9.19
CA LEU A 120 18.24 -16.33 9.67
C LEU A 120 18.55 -17.26 10.84
N LEU A 121 17.58 -17.51 11.72
CA LEU A 121 17.69 -18.60 12.69
C LEU A 121 17.84 -19.95 11.99
N PHE A 122 17.11 -20.17 10.90
CA PHE A 122 17.27 -21.39 10.09
C PHE A 122 18.66 -21.46 9.45
N VAL A 123 19.13 -20.42 8.77
CA VAL A 123 20.47 -20.39 8.16
C VAL A 123 21.57 -20.58 9.22
N GLY A 124 21.45 -19.94 10.38
CA GLY A 124 22.38 -20.10 11.50
C GLY A 124 22.35 -21.50 12.10
N PHE A 125 21.16 -22.07 12.32
CA PHE A 125 20.98 -23.42 12.84
C PHE A 125 21.56 -24.47 11.88
N PHE A 126 21.27 -24.35 10.58
CA PHE A 126 21.81 -25.25 9.56
C PHE A 126 23.33 -25.08 9.40
N GLY A 127 23.86 -23.85 9.49
CA GLY A 127 25.31 -23.61 9.44
C GLY A 127 26.05 -24.20 10.65
N LEU A 128 25.50 -24.03 11.86
CA LEU A 128 26.05 -24.61 13.09
C LEU A 128 25.93 -26.14 13.08
N PHE A 129 24.77 -26.67 12.71
CA PHE A 129 24.53 -28.11 12.58
C PHE A 129 25.46 -28.72 11.53
N TYR A 130 25.66 -28.07 10.37
CA TYR A 130 26.60 -28.52 9.35
C TYR A 130 28.06 -28.50 9.86
N GLY A 131 28.47 -27.44 10.56
CA GLY A 131 29.79 -27.36 11.18
C GLY A 131 30.03 -28.44 12.23
N LEU A 132 29.02 -28.73 13.07
CA LEU A 132 29.09 -29.74 14.13
C LEU A 132 29.03 -31.17 13.57
N TYR A 133 28.12 -31.41 12.62
CA TYR A 133 28.00 -32.68 11.88
C TYR A 133 29.32 -33.02 11.19
N ARG A 134 29.97 -32.02 10.59
CA ARG A 134 31.28 -32.19 9.96
C ARG A 134 32.38 -32.50 10.97
N LEU A 135 32.40 -31.80 12.11
CA LEU A 135 33.36 -32.07 13.20
C LEU A 135 33.23 -33.50 13.77
N LEU A 136 32.00 -34.01 13.87
CA LEU A 136 31.72 -35.31 14.49
C LEU A 136 31.91 -36.51 13.55
N ILE A 137 31.69 -36.33 12.24
CA ILE A 137 31.63 -37.46 11.29
C ILE A 137 32.80 -37.49 10.30
N ASN A 138 33.40 -36.36 9.90
CA ASN A 138 34.51 -36.33 8.94
C ASN A 138 35.61 -35.31 9.33
N PRO A 139 36.49 -35.65 10.30
CA PRO A 139 37.49 -34.73 10.84
C PRO A 139 38.78 -34.58 9.99
N SER A 140 38.95 -35.33 8.89
CA SER A 140 40.24 -35.46 8.18
C SER A 140 40.40 -34.64 6.89
N GLU A 141 39.43 -33.81 6.51
CA GLU A 141 39.61 -32.84 5.42
C GLU A 141 40.08 -31.50 5.98
N ASP A 142 41.23 -31.00 5.51
CA ASP A 142 41.93 -29.75 5.87
C ASP A 142 41.15 -28.45 5.56
N LEU A 143 39.82 -28.48 5.59
CA LEU A 143 39.00 -27.31 5.30
C LEU A 143 38.62 -26.60 6.60
N ASN A 144 39.14 -25.38 6.74
CA ASN A 144 38.95 -24.47 7.87
C ASN A 144 37.47 -24.36 8.30
N PRO A 145 37.13 -24.48 9.59
CA PRO A 145 35.77 -24.25 10.11
C PRO A 145 35.40 -22.75 10.18
N PHE A 146 36.40 -21.88 10.06
CA PHE A 146 36.26 -20.42 10.13
C PHE A 146 35.26 -19.77 9.16
N PRO A 147 35.04 -20.24 7.92
CA PRO A 147 34.05 -19.66 7.01
C PRO A 147 32.64 -19.66 7.61
N GLY A 148 32.23 -20.72 8.33
CA GLY A 148 30.91 -20.76 8.98
C GLY A 148 30.77 -19.73 10.10
N ILE A 149 31.84 -19.54 10.88
CA ILE A 149 31.87 -18.58 11.99
C ILE A 149 31.91 -17.14 11.48
N ILE A 150 32.74 -16.86 10.47
CA ILE A 150 32.86 -15.54 9.83
C ILE A 150 31.52 -15.14 9.18
N MET A 151 30.85 -16.09 8.52
CA MET A 151 29.53 -15.86 7.96
C MET A 151 28.52 -15.51 9.07
N GLY A 152 28.52 -16.21 10.20
CA GLY A 152 27.65 -15.85 11.34
C GLY A 152 27.89 -14.44 11.92
N VAL A 153 29.15 -14.00 12.02
CA VAL A 153 29.50 -12.67 12.55
C VAL A 153 29.16 -11.53 11.58
N LEU A 154 29.47 -11.69 10.29
CA LEU A 154 29.06 -10.72 9.26
C LEU A 154 27.53 -10.60 9.20
N PHE A 155 26.86 -11.74 9.39
CA PHE A 155 25.42 -11.86 9.32
C PHE A 155 24.70 -11.13 10.48
N THR A 156 25.21 -11.25 11.71
CA THR A 156 24.71 -10.49 12.88
C THR A 156 24.96 -8.98 12.76
N GLY A 157 26.09 -8.57 12.17
CA GLY A 157 26.37 -7.17 11.86
C GLY A 157 25.37 -6.56 10.88
N LEU A 158 24.92 -7.33 9.88
CA LEU A 158 23.94 -6.87 8.89
C LEU A 158 22.57 -6.61 9.55
N ILE A 159 22.12 -7.49 10.46
CA ILE A 159 20.87 -7.29 11.22
C ILE A 159 20.93 -5.97 11.99
N LEU A 160 22.00 -5.74 12.76
CA LEU A 160 22.15 -4.53 13.59
C LEU A 160 22.24 -3.26 12.74
N PHE A 161 22.89 -3.33 11.58
CA PHE A 161 22.95 -2.22 10.63
C PHE A 161 21.55 -1.86 10.10
N PHE A 162 20.75 -2.85 9.70
CA PHE A 162 19.38 -2.62 9.22
C PHE A 162 18.43 -2.15 10.33
N TRP A 163 18.60 -2.64 11.55
CA TRP A 163 17.84 -2.15 12.71
C TRP A 163 18.15 -0.66 12.99
N ARG A 164 19.43 -0.27 12.88
CA ARG A 164 19.90 1.12 13.09
C ARG A 164 19.48 2.07 11.98
N THR A 165 19.40 1.62 10.72
CA THR A 165 18.97 2.48 9.61
C THR A 165 17.48 2.77 9.69
N LYS A 166 16.64 1.81 10.07
CA LYS A 166 15.18 1.99 10.21
C LYS A 166 14.79 3.13 11.16
N ASP A 167 15.48 3.26 12.30
CA ASP A 167 15.23 4.31 13.29
C ASP A 167 15.47 5.74 12.76
N LYS A 168 16.37 5.92 11.79
CA LYS A 168 16.69 7.24 11.24
C LYS A 168 15.67 7.77 10.24
N TYR A 169 14.91 6.90 9.59
CA TYR A 169 13.94 7.30 8.55
C TYR A 169 12.52 7.54 9.09
N PHE A 170 12.20 7.09 10.30
CA PHE A 170 10.83 7.08 10.83
C PHE A 170 10.55 8.07 11.98
N LYS A 171 11.52 8.91 12.36
CA LYS A 171 11.36 9.96 13.39
C LYS A 171 11.30 11.40 12.85
N GLY A 172 11.15 11.57 11.53
CA GLY A 172 11.03 12.89 10.87
C GLY A 172 9.64 13.15 10.34
#